data_AF-A0A1T4V9H8-F1
#
_entry.id   AF-A0A1T4V9H8-F1
#
_cell.length_a   1.000
_cell.length_b   1.000
_cell.length_c   1.000
_cell.angle_alpha   90.00
_cell.angle_beta   90.00
_cell.angle_gamma   90.00
#
_symmetry.space_group_name_H-M   'P 1'
#
loop_
_entity.id
_entity.type
_entity.pdbx_description
1 polymer ?
#
loop_
_entity_poly.entity_id
_entity_poly.type
_entity_poly.pdbx_seq_one_letter_code
_entity_poly.pdbx_strand_id
1 'polypeptide(L)'
;MKTDAQGFNNLKRGDAYFRPMISLVKFLEKKDFTVYIVSGTERNIVRVLLENVLDVPSDRIIGSDGVIKATGQGNKDGLDYVYQPDDKLIYTGELITKNVKMNKVPIIAREIGKVPVLSFGNSSGDLSMSQYITNNKKYESRAYILLGDDSLREHGSEDKVQKLKKYCEDHGFYTISMKNDFATVYGEDVTLQK
;
A
#
# COMPACT_ATOMS: atom_id res chain seq x y z
N MET A 1 3.41 13.28 -13.06
CA MET A 1 2.37 13.68 -12.09
C MET A 1 1.36 14.68 -12.63
N LYS A 2 1.75 15.67 -13.46
CA LYS A 2 0.83 16.74 -13.94
C LYS A 2 -0.09 16.40 -15.14
N THR A 3 0.08 15.22 -15.75
CA THR A 3 -0.78 14.77 -16.85
C THR A 3 -2.10 14.25 -16.32
N ASP A 4 -3.12 14.23 -17.18
CA ASP A 4 -4.43 13.68 -16.82
C ASP A 4 -4.35 12.19 -16.50
N ALA A 5 -5.16 11.77 -15.54
CA ALA A 5 -5.38 10.37 -15.22
C ALA A 5 -6.24 9.76 -16.33
N GLN A 6 -5.69 8.72 -16.97
CA GLN A 6 -6.37 8.02 -18.04
C GLN A 6 -7.69 7.43 -17.53
N GLY A 7 -8.79 7.64 -18.26
CA GLY A 7 -10.11 7.15 -17.88
C GLY A 7 -10.89 8.09 -16.96
N PHE A 8 -10.36 9.27 -16.64
CA PHE A 8 -11.00 10.25 -15.77
C PHE A 8 -11.02 11.65 -16.37
N ASN A 9 -12.13 12.37 -16.15
CA ASN A 9 -12.22 13.80 -16.35
C ASN A 9 -11.79 14.52 -15.07
N ASN A 10 -11.08 15.65 -15.21
CA ASN A 10 -10.68 16.53 -14.11
C ASN A 10 -9.81 15.89 -13.01
N LEU A 11 -9.12 14.79 -13.31
CA LEU A 11 -8.18 14.15 -12.39
C LEU A 11 -6.78 14.17 -12.98
N LYS A 12 -5.79 14.66 -12.23
CA LYS A 12 -4.38 14.49 -12.59
C LYS A 12 -3.85 13.19 -12.00
N ARG A 13 -2.90 12.55 -12.69
CA ARG A 13 -2.26 11.32 -12.20
C ARG A 13 -1.65 11.48 -10.80
N GLY A 14 -1.13 12.67 -10.52
CA GLY A 14 -0.53 12.99 -9.22
C GLY A 14 -1.53 13.30 -8.11
N ASP A 15 -2.83 13.29 -8.39
CA ASP A 15 -3.89 13.57 -7.40
C ASP A 15 -4.83 12.36 -7.25
N ALA A 16 -4.55 11.24 -7.94
CA ALA A 16 -5.37 10.03 -7.97
C ALA A 16 -5.23 9.20 -6.68
N TYR A 17 -5.54 9.81 -5.54
CA TYR A 17 -5.59 9.19 -4.23
C TYR A 17 -7.01 9.22 -3.68
N PHE A 18 -7.45 8.13 -3.09
CA PHE A 18 -8.75 8.06 -2.41
C PHE A 18 -8.76 9.03 -1.22
N ARG A 19 -9.52 10.13 -1.35
CA ARG A 19 -9.58 11.19 -0.33
C ARG A 19 -9.96 10.66 1.06
N PRO A 20 -10.93 9.73 1.20
CA PRO A 20 -11.27 9.18 2.51
C PRO A 20 -10.11 8.39 3.15
N MET A 21 -9.27 7.74 2.35
CA MET A 21 -8.11 6.99 2.86
C MET A 21 -6.99 7.93 3.33
N ILE A 22 -6.79 9.08 2.66
CA ILE A 22 -5.88 10.13 3.16
C ILE A 22 -6.39 10.66 4.51
N SER A 23 -7.68 10.95 4.61
CA SER A 23 -8.30 11.43 5.85
C SER A 23 -8.18 10.41 6.98
N LEU A 24 -8.33 9.12 6.68
CA LEU A 24 -8.14 8.02 7.63
C LEU A 24 -6.72 7.98 8.18
N VAL A 25 -5.69 8.03 7.32
CA VAL A 25 -4.28 8.03 7.77
C VAL A 25 -4.02 9.21 8.71
N LYS A 26 -4.43 10.42 8.31
CA LYS A 26 -4.29 11.63 9.14
C LYS A 26 -5.05 11.52 10.47
N PHE A 27 -6.22 10.89 10.46
CA PHE A 27 -6.99 10.64 11.68
C PHE A 27 -6.27 9.68 12.62
N LEU A 28 -5.72 8.58 12.10
CA LEU A 28 -4.98 7.59 12.88
C LEU A 28 -3.71 8.20 13.50
N GLU A 29 -2.94 8.98 12.74
CA GLU A 29 -1.76 9.68 13.25
C GLU A 29 -2.11 10.68 14.37
N LYS A 30 -3.21 11.42 14.23
CA LYS A 30 -3.76 12.28 15.30
C LYS A 30 -4.25 11.52 16.54
N LYS A 31 -4.39 10.20 16.44
CA LYS A 31 -4.73 9.29 17.54
C LYS A 31 -3.52 8.47 17.99
N ASP A 32 -2.31 8.95 17.70
CA ASP A 32 -1.03 8.37 18.11
C ASP A 32 -0.77 6.97 17.55
N PHE A 33 -1.48 6.57 16.48
CA PHE A 33 -1.12 5.36 15.75
C PHE A 33 0.13 5.58 14.92
N THR A 34 1.06 4.64 14.99
CA THR A 34 2.14 4.53 14.00
C THR A 34 1.60 3.87 12.73
N VAL A 35 1.56 4.63 11.63
CA VAL A 35 1.09 4.14 10.33
C VAL A 35 2.26 3.63 9.49
N TYR A 36 2.06 2.47 8.86
CA TYR A 36 2.96 1.89 7.86
C TYR A 36 2.20 1.71 6.54
N ILE A 37 2.90 1.87 5.42
CA ILE A 37 2.38 1.55 4.09
C ILE A 37 2.99 0.23 3.66
N VAL A 38 2.16 -0.78 3.39
CA VAL A 38 2.61 -2.11 2.95
C VAL A 38 2.08 -2.39 1.54
N SER A 39 2.92 -2.15 0.54
CA SER A 39 2.52 -2.14 -0.87
C SER A 39 3.24 -3.21 -1.69
N GLY A 40 2.55 -3.76 -2.70
CA GLY A 40 3.16 -4.62 -3.71
C GLY A 40 3.98 -3.86 -4.77
N THR A 41 3.86 -2.53 -4.81
CA THR A 41 4.69 -1.66 -5.66
C THR A 41 6.11 -1.56 -5.10
N GLU A 42 7.10 -1.30 -5.95
CA GLU A 42 8.49 -1.09 -5.54
C GLU A 42 8.59 0.05 -4.52
N ARG A 43 9.39 -0.17 -3.47
CA ARG A 43 9.50 0.68 -2.28
C ARG A 43 9.80 2.15 -2.61
N ASN A 44 10.80 2.41 -3.44
CA ASN A 44 11.24 3.77 -3.76
C ASN A 44 10.21 4.52 -4.62
N ILE A 45 9.52 3.83 -5.53
CA ILE A 45 8.38 4.38 -6.26
C ILE A 45 7.29 4.82 -5.28
N VAL A 46 6.93 4.00 -4.30
CA VAL A 46 5.91 4.37 -3.29
C VAL A 46 6.35 5.57 -2.47
N ARG A 47 7.62 5.65 -2.07
CA ARG A 47 8.18 6.81 -1.34
C ARG A 47 8.00 8.11 -2.12
N VAL A 48 8.38 8.12 -3.40
CA VAL A 48 8.22 9.30 -4.27
C VAL A 48 6.74 9.65 -4.47
N LEU A 49 5.87 8.65 -4.60
CA LEU A 49 4.44 8.89 -4.77
C LEU A 49 3.77 9.45 -3.51
N LEU A 50 4.31 9.23 -2.30
CA LEU A 50 3.67 9.65 -1.06
C LEU A 50 4.27 10.90 -0.41
N GLU A 51 5.45 11.35 -0.85
CA GLU A 51 6.26 12.43 -0.24
C GLU A 51 5.46 13.71 0.09
N ASN A 52 4.51 14.10 -0.75
CA ASN A 52 3.69 15.31 -0.55
C ASN A 52 2.21 15.02 -0.33
N VAL A 53 1.86 13.77 0.00
CA VAL A 53 0.47 13.30 0.14
C VAL A 53 0.17 12.90 1.58
N LEU A 54 1.10 12.15 2.20
CA LEU A 54 1.00 11.67 3.57
C LEU A 54 2.28 12.00 4.32
N ASP A 55 2.18 12.32 5.61
CA ASP A 55 3.33 12.58 6.49
C ASP A 55 3.89 11.27 7.08
N VAL A 56 3.86 10.20 6.29
CA VAL A 56 4.39 8.88 6.69
C VAL A 56 5.88 8.84 6.38
N PRO A 57 6.76 8.68 7.39
CA PRO A 57 8.20 8.60 7.17
C PRO A 57 8.59 7.48 6.21
N SER A 58 9.66 7.71 5.42
CA SER A 58 10.08 6.79 4.36
C SER A 58 10.55 5.42 4.84
N ASP A 59 10.96 5.30 6.11
CA ASP A 59 11.30 4.05 6.79
C ASP A 59 10.05 3.24 7.20
N ARG A 60 8.85 3.83 7.14
CA ARG A 60 7.55 3.15 7.33
C ARG A 60 6.86 2.80 6.02
N ILE A 61 7.54 3.00 4.89
CA ILE A 61 7.08 2.60 3.56
C ILE A 61 7.76 1.29 3.19
N ILE A 62 6.96 0.24 3.16
CA ILE A 62 7.34 -1.15 2.88
C ILE A 62 6.80 -1.52 1.51
N GLY A 63 7.70 -1.84 0.58
CA GLY A 63 7.37 -2.16 -0.81
C GLY A 63 7.92 -3.51 -1.26
N SER A 64 7.74 -3.82 -2.54
CA SER A 64 8.59 -4.81 -3.20
C SER A 64 10.03 -4.30 -3.23
N ASP A 65 10.98 -5.20 -3.00
CA ASP A 65 12.40 -4.87 -2.92
C ASP A 65 13.16 -5.41 -4.12
N GLY A 66 14.17 -4.67 -4.53
CA GLY A 66 15.18 -5.11 -5.47
C GLY A 66 16.58 -4.87 -4.96
N VAL A 67 17.55 -5.42 -5.68
CA VAL A 67 18.95 -5.37 -5.30
C VAL A 67 19.45 -3.93 -5.46
N ILE A 68 20.02 -3.43 -4.36
CA ILE A 68 20.74 -2.16 -4.33
C ILE A 68 22.22 -2.49 -4.17
N LYS A 69 23.05 -1.86 -4.99
CA LYS A 69 24.51 -1.98 -4.93
C LYS A 69 25.15 -0.61 -4.85
N ALA A 70 26.40 -0.57 -4.39
CA ALA A 70 27.24 0.59 -4.56
C ALA A 70 27.76 0.66 -6.00
N THR A 71 27.94 1.86 -6.55
CA THR A 71 28.45 2.06 -7.92
C THR A 71 29.79 1.37 -8.20
N GLY A 72 30.71 1.35 -7.24
CA GLY A 72 32.02 0.71 -7.34
C GLY A 72 32.04 -0.77 -6.99
N GLN A 73 30.93 -1.32 -6.47
CA GLN A 73 30.86 -2.73 -6.04
C GLN A 73 30.99 -3.70 -7.23
N GLY A 74 30.39 -3.36 -8.37
CA GLY A 74 30.32 -4.22 -9.55
C GLY A 74 29.75 -5.61 -9.21
N ASN A 75 30.54 -6.65 -9.49
CA ASN A 75 30.16 -8.05 -9.26
C ASN A 75 30.73 -8.63 -7.96
N LYS A 76 31.44 -7.84 -7.14
CA LYS A 76 31.95 -8.32 -5.86
C LYS A 76 30.80 -8.60 -4.89
N ASP A 77 30.95 -9.67 -4.12
CA ASP A 77 30.05 -9.96 -3.00
C ASP A 77 30.13 -8.83 -1.97
N GLY A 78 29.04 -8.58 -1.24
CA GLY A 78 29.02 -7.58 -0.18
C GLY A 78 29.99 -7.88 0.97
N LEU A 79 30.43 -9.14 1.11
CA LEU A 79 31.46 -9.56 2.05
C LEU A 79 32.88 -9.12 1.63
N ASP A 80 33.11 -8.90 0.33
CA ASP A 80 34.42 -8.58 -0.25
C ASP A 80 34.55 -7.12 -0.71
N TYR A 81 33.50 -6.32 -0.56
CA TYR A 81 33.47 -4.92 -0.96
C TYR A 81 33.04 -4.01 0.19
N VAL A 82 33.87 -3.03 0.51
CA VAL A 82 33.56 -1.98 1.47
C VAL A 82 33.08 -0.74 0.70
N TYR A 83 31.96 -0.16 1.13
CA TYR A 83 31.43 1.08 0.55
C TYR A 83 32.46 2.22 0.61
N GLN A 84 32.71 2.86 -0.54
CA GLN A 84 33.74 3.90 -0.68
C GLN A 84 33.13 5.31 -0.59
N PRO A 85 33.94 6.35 -0.27
CA PRO A 85 33.43 7.72 -0.14
C PRO A 85 32.75 8.31 -1.39
N ASP A 86 33.10 7.84 -2.59
CA ASP A 86 32.54 8.26 -3.87
C ASP A 86 31.41 7.37 -4.37
N ASP A 87 31.06 6.32 -3.63
CA ASP A 87 29.98 5.44 -4.00
C ASP A 87 28.61 6.13 -3.95
N LYS A 88 27.74 5.69 -4.85
CA LYS A 88 26.31 5.95 -4.79
C LYS A 88 25.55 4.63 -4.75
N LEU A 89 24.40 4.63 -4.11
CA LEU A 89 23.49 3.50 -4.18
C LEU A 89 22.77 3.50 -5.54
N ILE A 90 22.80 2.37 -6.22
CA ILE A 90 22.11 2.14 -7.49
C ILE A 90 21.19 0.93 -7.37
N TYR A 91 20.02 1.03 -7.99
CA TYR A 91 19.10 -0.09 -8.15
C TYR A 91 19.51 -0.90 -9.38
N THR A 92 19.71 -2.21 -9.24
CA THR A 92 20.24 -3.03 -10.34
C THR A 92 19.16 -3.50 -11.33
N GLY A 93 17.88 -3.36 -10.97
CA GLY A 93 16.76 -3.94 -11.72
C GLY A 93 16.36 -5.34 -11.27
N GLU A 94 17.21 -6.03 -10.50
CA GLU A 94 16.94 -7.37 -9.99
C GLU A 94 15.98 -7.33 -8.80
N LEU A 95 14.90 -8.11 -8.84
CA LEU A 95 13.89 -8.16 -7.80
C LEU A 95 14.30 -9.17 -6.70
N ILE A 96 14.35 -8.72 -5.44
CA ILE A 96 14.58 -9.58 -4.27
C ILE A 96 13.27 -10.22 -3.85
N THR A 97 12.20 -9.43 -3.70
CA THR A 97 10.91 -9.96 -3.23
C THR A 97 9.76 -9.09 -3.71
N LYS A 98 8.69 -9.74 -4.19
CA LYS A 98 7.41 -9.10 -4.46
C LYS A 98 6.55 -9.08 -3.19
N ASN A 99 6.22 -7.90 -2.69
CA ASN A 99 5.50 -7.71 -1.42
C ASN A 99 3.96 -7.85 -1.59
N VAL A 100 3.52 -9.05 -1.98
CA VAL A 100 2.09 -9.38 -2.22
C VAL A 100 1.72 -10.72 -1.58
N LYS A 101 0.43 -10.90 -1.26
CA LYS A 101 -0.10 -12.13 -0.65
C LYS A 101 0.70 -12.51 0.60
N MET A 102 1.08 -13.77 0.73
CA MET A 102 1.82 -14.28 1.88
C MET A 102 3.11 -13.53 2.15
N ASN A 103 3.79 -12.98 1.12
CA ASN A 103 5.05 -12.26 1.30
C ASN A 103 4.89 -10.99 2.15
N LYS A 104 3.69 -10.40 2.25
CA LYS A 104 3.45 -9.27 3.16
C LYS A 104 3.70 -9.65 4.62
N VAL A 105 3.40 -10.90 5.00
CA VAL A 105 3.51 -11.37 6.39
C VAL A 105 4.95 -11.41 6.91
N PRO A 106 5.90 -12.14 6.29
CA PRO A 106 7.29 -12.15 6.76
C PRO A 106 7.95 -10.78 6.63
N ILE A 107 7.57 -9.97 5.63
CA ILE A 107 8.11 -8.61 5.49
C ILE A 107 7.63 -7.70 6.64
N ILE A 108 6.35 -7.73 6.99
CA ILE A 108 5.83 -7.03 8.18
C ILE A 108 6.57 -7.47 9.44
N ALA A 109 6.73 -8.79 9.65
CA ALA A 109 7.43 -9.32 10.81
C ALA A 109 8.89 -8.84 10.85
N ARG A 110 9.57 -8.79 9.70
CA ARG A 110 10.97 -8.37 9.58
C ARG A 110 11.17 -6.87 9.78
N GLU A 111 10.33 -6.03 9.17
CA GLU A 111 10.55 -4.57 9.14
C GLU A 111 9.88 -3.84 10.29
N ILE A 112 8.72 -4.31 10.75
CA ILE A 112 8.00 -3.69 11.88
C ILE A 112 8.42 -4.33 13.20
N GLY A 113 8.72 -5.64 13.20
CA GLY A 113 9.07 -6.38 14.43
C GLY A 113 7.92 -6.48 15.44
N LYS A 114 6.70 -6.06 15.05
CA LYS A 114 5.47 -6.08 15.85
C LYS A 114 4.31 -6.47 14.96
N VAL A 115 3.30 -7.13 15.54
CA VAL A 115 2.03 -7.41 14.86
C VAL A 115 1.18 -6.14 14.88
N PRO A 116 0.82 -5.54 13.74
CA PRO A 116 -0.10 -4.40 13.70
C PRO A 116 -1.47 -4.75 14.29
N VAL A 117 -2.19 -3.74 14.78
CA VAL A 117 -3.55 -3.91 15.33
C VAL A 117 -4.65 -3.56 14.32
N LEU A 118 -4.33 -2.79 13.29
CA LEU A 118 -5.25 -2.44 12.21
C LEU A 118 -4.59 -2.74 10.86
N SER A 119 -5.37 -3.26 9.92
CA SER A 119 -4.92 -3.40 8.53
C SER A 119 -6.00 -2.93 7.57
N PHE A 120 -5.57 -2.22 6.53
CA PHE A 120 -6.43 -1.78 5.44
C PHE A 120 -5.90 -2.36 4.13
N GLY A 121 -6.74 -3.10 3.41
CA GLY A 121 -6.43 -3.70 2.11
C GLY A 121 -7.55 -3.46 1.10
N ASN A 122 -7.35 -3.88 -0.15
CA ASN A 122 -8.39 -3.73 -1.18
C ASN A 122 -8.43 -4.91 -2.17
N SER A 123 -7.64 -5.96 -1.93
CA SER A 123 -7.50 -7.06 -2.86
C SER A 123 -7.18 -8.39 -2.18
N SER A 124 -7.25 -9.47 -2.94
CA SER A 124 -6.77 -10.79 -2.50
C SER A 124 -5.26 -10.80 -2.16
N GLY A 125 -4.50 -9.80 -2.63
CA GLY A 125 -3.10 -9.60 -2.28
C GLY A 125 -2.86 -9.20 -0.83
N ASP A 126 -3.90 -8.80 -0.10
CA ASP A 126 -3.82 -8.27 1.26
C ASP A 126 -4.36 -9.23 2.33
N LEU A 127 -4.98 -10.33 1.90
CA LEU A 127 -5.70 -11.23 2.81
C LEU A 127 -4.77 -11.93 3.81
N SER A 128 -3.56 -12.33 3.39
CA SER A 128 -2.58 -12.94 4.30
C SER A 128 -2.12 -11.96 5.38
N MET A 129 -1.91 -10.68 5.03
CA MET A 129 -1.61 -9.63 6.00
C MET A 129 -2.79 -9.45 6.97
N SER A 130 -4.01 -9.36 6.44
CA SER A 130 -5.22 -9.19 7.24
C SER A 130 -5.43 -10.35 8.23
N GLN A 131 -5.24 -11.58 7.77
CA GLN A 131 -5.30 -12.76 8.63
C GLN A 131 -4.19 -12.77 9.69
N TYR A 132 -2.97 -12.40 9.30
CA TYR A 132 -1.83 -12.35 10.22
C TYR A 132 -2.10 -11.37 11.37
N ILE A 133 -2.64 -10.19 11.08
CA ILE A 133 -2.94 -9.22 12.13
C ILE A 133 -4.12 -9.62 13.00
N THR A 134 -5.17 -10.26 12.46
CA THR A 134 -6.36 -10.64 13.23
C THR A 134 -6.13 -11.88 14.09
N ASN A 135 -5.09 -12.66 13.81
CA ASN A 135 -4.61 -13.75 14.66
C ASN A 135 -3.83 -13.24 15.89
N ASN A 136 -3.80 -11.93 16.15
CA ASN A 136 -3.13 -11.34 17.30
C ASN A 136 -3.83 -11.74 18.61
N LYS A 137 -3.14 -12.52 19.44
CA LYS A 137 -3.66 -12.96 20.74
C LYS A 137 -3.51 -11.92 21.86
N LYS A 138 -2.68 -10.89 21.64
CA LYS A 138 -2.27 -9.95 22.70
C LYS A 138 -3.16 -8.71 22.76
N TYR A 139 -3.56 -8.19 21.60
CA TYR A 139 -4.36 -6.97 21.49
C TYR A 139 -5.55 -7.20 20.59
N GLU A 140 -6.64 -6.46 20.84
CA GLU A 140 -7.73 -6.41 19.88
C GLU A 140 -7.19 -5.88 18.54
N SER A 141 -7.57 -6.57 17.46
CA SER A 141 -7.10 -6.26 16.12
C SER A 141 -8.24 -6.38 15.12
N ARG A 142 -8.25 -5.52 14.10
CA ARG A 142 -9.31 -5.49 13.08
C ARG A 142 -8.72 -5.31 11.69
N ALA A 143 -9.22 -6.08 10.74
CA ALA A 143 -8.92 -5.93 9.32
C ALA A 143 -10.10 -5.29 8.58
N TYR A 144 -9.79 -4.34 7.70
CA TYR A 144 -10.72 -3.61 6.87
C TYR A 144 -10.33 -3.77 5.40
N ILE A 145 -11.31 -4.11 4.56
CA ILE A 145 -11.10 -4.32 3.13
C ILE A 145 -11.99 -3.36 2.33
N LEU A 146 -11.35 -2.46 1.59
CA LEU A 146 -12.02 -1.54 0.68
C LEU A 146 -12.50 -2.30 -0.56
N LEU A 147 -13.81 -2.28 -0.79
CA LEU A 147 -14.44 -2.83 -1.97
C LEU A 147 -14.51 -1.75 -3.05
N GLY A 148 -13.92 -2.01 -4.21
CA GLY A 148 -14.09 -1.19 -5.41
C GLY A 148 -15.44 -1.46 -6.09
N ASP A 149 -16.53 -1.23 -5.37
CA ASP A 149 -17.91 -1.53 -5.76
C ASP A 149 -18.65 -0.34 -6.40
N ASP A 150 -17.90 0.69 -6.78
CA ASP A 150 -18.44 1.90 -7.39
C ASP A 150 -18.01 2.05 -8.85
N SER A 151 -18.79 1.49 -9.77
CA SER A 151 -18.57 1.61 -11.21
C SER A 151 -18.96 2.96 -11.81
N LEU A 152 -19.47 3.89 -11.00
CA LEU A 152 -19.82 5.25 -11.44
C LEU A 152 -18.67 6.23 -11.22
N ARG A 153 -17.93 6.04 -10.13
CA ARG A 153 -16.83 6.94 -9.70
C ARG A 153 -15.45 6.32 -9.84
N GLU A 154 -15.35 5.00 -10.02
CA GLU A 154 -14.08 4.28 -10.13
C GLU A 154 -14.18 3.06 -11.07
N HIS A 155 -13.04 2.56 -11.54
CA HIS A 155 -12.94 1.29 -12.24
C HIS A 155 -13.05 0.10 -11.27
N GLY A 156 -14.28 -0.28 -10.98
CA GLY A 156 -14.63 -1.48 -10.21
C GLY A 156 -14.73 -2.76 -11.04
N SER A 157 -14.68 -3.91 -10.38
CA SER A 157 -14.96 -5.22 -10.99
C SER A 157 -15.87 -6.02 -10.06
N GLU A 158 -17.13 -6.20 -10.50
CA GLU A 158 -18.16 -6.87 -9.71
C GLU A 158 -17.72 -8.28 -9.27
N ASP A 159 -17.17 -9.07 -10.19
CA ASP A 159 -16.66 -10.42 -9.90
C ASP A 159 -15.57 -10.44 -8.81
N LYS A 160 -14.69 -9.43 -8.81
CA LYS A 160 -13.63 -9.31 -7.79
C LYS A 160 -14.23 -8.88 -6.46
N VAL A 161 -15.17 -7.94 -6.47
CA VAL A 161 -15.88 -7.45 -5.27
C VAL A 161 -16.63 -8.58 -4.60
N GLN A 162 -17.43 -9.36 -5.35
CA GLN A 162 -18.21 -10.47 -4.79
C GLN A 162 -17.34 -11.53 -4.12
N LYS A 163 -16.26 -11.95 -4.79
CA LYS A 163 -15.30 -12.92 -4.23
C LYS A 163 -14.61 -12.39 -2.97
N LEU A 164 -14.21 -11.12 -2.98
CA LEU A 164 -13.51 -10.49 -1.86
C LEU A 164 -14.45 -10.28 -0.66
N LYS A 165 -15.68 -9.81 -0.92
CA LYS A 165 -16.71 -9.63 0.10
C LYS A 165 -17.04 -10.95 0.79
N LYS A 166 -17.27 -12.02 0.03
CA LYS A 166 -17.50 -13.36 0.59
C LYS A 166 -16.34 -13.81 1.48
N TYR A 167 -15.10 -13.63 1.03
CA TYR A 167 -13.94 -14.00 1.84
C TYR A 167 -13.91 -13.21 3.17
N CYS A 168 -14.22 -11.91 3.14
CA CYS A 168 -14.26 -11.08 4.33
C CYS A 168 -15.33 -11.55 5.32
N GLU A 169 -16.53 -11.87 4.84
CA GLU A 169 -17.62 -12.43 5.67
C GLU A 169 -17.20 -13.75 6.32
N ASP A 170 -16.59 -14.66 5.55
CA ASP A 170 -16.16 -15.97 6.04
C ASP A 170 -15.01 -15.88 7.09
N HIS A 171 -14.26 -14.77 7.13
CA HIS A 171 -13.06 -14.59 7.99
C HIS A 171 -13.20 -13.45 9.02
N GLY A 172 -14.37 -12.84 9.14
CA GLY A 172 -14.64 -11.77 10.12
C GLY A 172 -13.91 -10.45 9.81
N PHE A 173 -13.59 -10.17 8.55
CA PHE A 173 -13.01 -8.89 8.15
C PHE A 173 -14.13 -7.88 7.86
N TYR A 174 -13.92 -6.63 8.26
CA TYR A 174 -14.83 -5.55 7.93
C TYR A 174 -14.66 -5.16 6.46
N THR A 175 -15.77 -4.86 5.80
CA THR A 175 -15.75 -4.32 4.44
C THR A 175 -16.10 -2.85 4.46
N ILE A 176 -15.47 -2.08 3.57
CA ILE A 176 -15.76 -0.66 3.33
C ILE A 176 -16.24 -0.57 1.88
N SER A 177 -17.48 -0.13 1.67
CA SER A 177 -18.05 0.08 0.34
C SER A 177 -17.59 1.44 -0.18
N MET A 178 -16.83 1.46 -1.28
CA MET A 178 -16.51 2.73 -1.95
C MET A 178 -17.80 3.44 -2.37
N LYS A 179 -18.81 2.69 -2.84
CA LYS A 179 -20.07 3.25 -3.29
C LYS A 179 -20.86 3.93 -2.16
N ASN A 180 -21.01 3.25 -1.02
CA ASN A 180 -21.92 3.70 0.02
C ASN A 180 -21.23 4.50 1.14
N ASP A 181 -19.94 4.24 1.39
CA ASP A 181 -19.25 4.81 2.55
C ASP A 181 -18.35 6.01 2.17
N PHE A 182 -17.96 6.14 0.91
CA PHE A 182 -17.19 7.31 0.45
C PHE A 182 -18.13 8.41 -0.03
N ALA A 183 -18.08 9.57 0.63
CA ALA A 183 -18.76 10.78 0.14
C ALA A 183 -18.23 11.19 -1.26
N THR A 184 -16.91 11.15 -1.43
CA THR A 184 -16.24 11.33 -2.72
C THR A 184 -15.01 10.43 -2.81
N VAL A 185 -14.65 10.02 -4.03
CA VAL A 185 -13.44 9.20 -4.29
C VAL A 185 -12.22 10.11 -4.44
N TYR A 186 -12.24 11.02 -5.42
CA TYR A 186 -11.12 11.91 -5.76
C TYR A 186 -11.43 13.40 -5.62
N GLY A 187 -12.69 13.77 -5.34
CA GLY A 187 -13.21 15.14 -5.39
C GLY A 187 -14.56 15.19 -6.14
N GLU A 188 -15.36 16.22 -5.89
CA GLU A 188 -16.72 16.34 -6.44
C GLU A 188 -16.73 16.50 -7.98
N ASP A 189 -15.70 17.14 -8.55
CA ASP A 189 -15.64 17.44 -9.99
C ASP A 189 -15.02 16.31 -10.85
N VAL A 190 -14.66 15.18 -10.24
CA VAL A 190 -14.00 14.05 -10.91
C VAL A 190 -15.03 13.03 -11.37
N THR A 191 -15.02 12.69 -12.66
CA THR A 191 -15.90 11.67 -13.23
C THR A 191 -15.12 10.67 -14.08
N LEU A 192 -15.67 9.48 -14.28
CA LEU A 192 -15.15 8.53 -15.27
C LEU A 192 -15.38 9.05 -16.70
N GLN A 193 -14.41 8.81 -17.57
CA GLN A 193 -14.57 8.89 -19.02
C GLN A 193 -15.25 7.60 -19.49
N LYS A 194 -16.41 7.74 -20.14
CA LYS A 194 -17.13 6.62 -20.75
C LYS A 194 -16.75 6.47 -22.22
#